data_AF-A0A532TMG1-F1
#
_entry.id   AF-A0A532TMG1-F1
#
_cell.length_a   1.000
_cell.length_b   1.000
_cell.length_c   1.000
_cell.angle_alpha   90.00
_cell.angle_beta   90.00
_cell.angle_gamma   90.00
#
_symmetry.space_group_name_H-M   'P 1'
#
loop_
_entity.id
_entity.type
_entity.pdbx_description
1 polymer ?
#
loop_
_entity_poly.entity_id
_entity_poly.type
_entity_poly.pdbx_seq_one_letter_code
_entity_poly.pdbx_strand_id
1 'polypeptide(L)'
;MEEKTYKIIYVIGLIITLALMLLFLFTGDVFLNFTFLIFFWVVKFLAGFGLVLSISNGFLLLMDKISSKLKKRGTIILIVLEIIIPLFLICYAIYKIISSYTEAAAVTQTGLWLWFDNIIYIYGIISLLLNLYIIPLASEQFHKAAEISKLSFWKKGAKKVARKIKKEYFSLRKEYAKAQVQDQMAAKDILDLWRNKFAVNLLLILAIGSFLFMPIAFICVLYWLHLYIFYRLQMRLWEKALLLIGMIWIGLIAVLLPFLSFPYVEDIWSMIDPYFWSVNVLYLVGISFATFIFIRKILNLQGFTITGLKMKQKDKKIKKLEEEKEELEEKLKQKNSNV
;
A
#
# COMPACT_ATOMS: atom_id res chain seq x y z
N MET A 1 9.20 7.33 -32.60
CA MET A 1 9.40 8.78 -32.42
C MET A 1 10.89 9.00 -32.24
N GLU A 2 11.49 9.89 -33.02
CA GLU A 2 12.91 10.22 -32.85
C GLU A 2 13.15 10.91 -31.50
N GLU A 3 14.30 10.62 -30.89
CA GLU A 3 14.67 11.06 -29.53
C GLU A 3 14.68 12.60 -29.37
N LYS A 4 14.92 13.31 -30.48
CA LYS A 4 14.89 14.78 -30.55
C LYS A 4 13.45 15.30 -30.53
N THR A 5 12.55 14.68 -31.29
CA THR A 5 11.13 15.05 -31.35
C THR A 5 10.45 14.90 -29.99
N TYR A 6 10.75 13.83 -29.25
CA TYR A 6 10.20 13.64 -27.90
C TYR A 6 10.62 14.75 -26.93
N LYS A 7 11.90 15.17 -26.97
CA LYS A 7 12.41 16.27 -26.12
C LYS A 7 11.68 17.58 -26.40
N ILE A 8 11.47 17.89 -27.68
CA ILE A 8 10.78 19.12 -28.11
C ILE A 8 9.33 19.10 -27.62
N ILE A 9 8.61 17.99 -27.82
CA ILE A 9 7.24 17.81 -27.31
C ILE A 9 7.18 17.98 -25.79
N TYR A 10 8.14 17.40 -25.06
CA TYR A 10 8.20 17.48 -23.60
C TYR A 10 8.35 18.93 -23.11
N VAL A 11 9.28 19.69 -23.68
CA VAL A 11 9.54 21.08 -23.28
C VAL A 11 8.38 22.00 -23.67
N ILE A 12 7.87 21.87 -24.90
CA ILE A 12 6.73 22.66 -25.36
C ILE A 12 5.49 22.38 -24.51
N GLY A 13 5.22 21.10 -24.21
CA GLY A 13 4.08 20.73 -23.37
C GLY A 13 4.20 21.27 -21.94
N LEU A 14 5.39 21.31 -21.35
CA LEU A 14 5.61 21.96 -20.06
C LEU A 14 5.34 23.47 -20.10
N ILE A 15 5.77 24.17 -21.15
CA ILE A 15 5.52 25.60 -21.31
C ILE A 15 4.02 25.87 -21.47
N ILE A 16 3.34 25.10 -22.31
CA ILE A 16 1.89 25.23 -22.55
C ILE A 16 1.11 24.97 -21.24
N THR A 17 1.43 23.89 -20.53
CA THR A 17 0.73 23.56 -19.28
C THR A 17 1.00 24.56 -18.16
N LEU A 18 2.20 25.15 -18.12
CA LEU A 18 2.50 26.25 -17.19
C LEU A 18 1.68 27.51 -17.52
N ALA A 19 1.62 27.89 -18.80
CA ALA A 19 0.84 29.05 -19.25
C ALA A 19 -0.66 28.86 -18.98
N LEU A 20 -1.19 27.66 -19.24
CA LEU A 20 -2.59 27.31 -18.93
C LEU A 20 -2.86 27.36 -17.42
N MET A 21 -1.97 26.79 -16.59
CA MET A 21 -2.12 26.85 -15.14
C MET A 21 -2.17 28.30 -14.63
N LEU A 22 -1.29 29.17 -15.13
CA LEU A 22 -1.31 30.60 -14.78
C LEU A 22 -2.61 31.26 -15.22
N LEU A 23 -3.07 30.99 -16.45
CA LEU A 23 -4.33 31.54 -16.96
C LEU A 23 -5.50 31.12 -16.09
N PHE A 24 -5.63 29.85 -15.74
CA PHE A 24 -6.70 29.36 -14.86
C PHE A 24 -6.65 29.95 -13.45
N LEU A 25 -5.44 30.19 -12.93
CA LEU A 25 -5.24 30.83 -11.64
C LEU A 25 -5.70 32.31 -11.66
N PHE A 26 -5.62 32.98 -12.81
CA PHE A 26 -6.13 34.35 -13.00
C PHE A 26 -7.62 34.42 -13.35
N THR A 27 -8.19 33.40 -14.02
CA THR A 27 -9.60 33.39 -14.44
C THR A 27 -10.55 32.76 -13.41
N GLY A 28 -10.03 32.07 -12.39
CA GLY A 28 -10.82 31.59 -11.24
C GLY A 28 -11.78 30.44 -11.54
N ASP A 29 -11.43 29.55 -12.48
CA ASP A 29 -12.36 28.51 -12.95
C ASP A 29 -12.52 27.36 -11.92
N VAL A 30 -13.77 27.13 -11.51
CA VAL A 30 -14.17 26.34 -10.32
C VAL A 30 -14.22 24.83 -10.61
N PHE A 31 -14.31 24.43 -11.89
CA PHE A 31 -14.47 23.02 -12.28
C PHE A 31 -13.28 22.12 -11.91
N LEU A 32 -12.11 22.70 -11.63
CA LEU A 32 -10.88 21.98 -11.25
C LEU A 32 -10.94 21.39 -9.82
N ASN A 33 -11.85 21.85 -8.97
CA ASN A 33 -11.83 21.55 -7.53
C ASN A 33 -12.19 20.08 -7.22
N PHE A 34 -13.06 19.44 -8.01
CA PHE A 34 -13.40 18.02 -7.83
C PHE A 34 -12.25 17.07 -8.22
N THR A 35 -11.41 17.47 -9.17
CA THR A 35 -10.20 16.70 -9.48
C THR A 35 -9.26 16.66 -8.28
N PHE A 36 -9.24 17.73 -7.50
CA PHE A 36 -8.43 17.81 -6.30
C PHE A 36 -8.89 16.86 -5.17
N LEU A 37 -10.18 16.48 -5.12
CA LEU A 37 -10.64 15.40 -4.24
C LEU A 37 -10.05 14.03 -4.66
N ILE A 38 -9.96 13.76 -5.97
CA ILE A 38 -9.34 12.55 -6.53
C ILE A 38 -7.86 12.47 -6.15
N PHE A 39 -7.17 13.62 -6.09
CA PHE A 39 -5.80 13.68 -5.59
C PHE A 39 -5.69 13.16 -4.16
N PHE A 40 -6.54 13.65 -3.25
CA PHE A 40 -6.54 13.19 -1.85
C PHE A 40 -6.91 11.72 -1.71
N TRP A 41 -7.83 11.21 -2.53
CA TRP A 41 -8.15 9.78 -2.61
C TRP A 41 -6.91 8.93 -2.88
N VAL A 42 -6.15 9.26 -3.93
CA VAL A 42 -4.95 8.50 -4.30
C VAL A 42 -3.89 8.59 -3.21
N VAL A 43 -3.62 9.80 -2.72
CA VAL A 43 -2.61 10.02 -1.68
C VAL A 43 -2.97 9.26 -0.40
N LYS A 44 -4.23 9.29 0.04
CA LYS A 44 -4.65 8.60 1.27
C LYS A 44 -4.73 7.09 1.12
N PHE A 45 -5.16 6.56 -0.03
CA PHE A 45 -5.05 5.13 -0.31
C PHE A 45 -3.60 4.64 -0.18
N LEU A 46 -2.68 5.35 -0.85
CA LEU A 46 -1.26 5.04 -0.84
C LEU A 46 -0.64 5.23 0.56
N ALA A 47 -1.14 6.16 1.37
CA ALA A 47 -0.68 6.39 2.74
C ALA A 47 -1.07 5.23 3.65
N GLY A 48 -2.32 4.75 3.53
CA GLY A 48 -2.79 3.57 4.26
C GLY A 48 -1.97 2.32 3.93
N PHE A 49 -1.67 2.11 2.64
CA PHE A 49 -0.79 1.02 2.21
C PHE A 49 0.64 1.19 2.74
N GLY A 50 1.20 2.40 2.62
CA GLY A 50 2.56 2.73 3.05
C GLY A 50 2.77 2.58 4.56
N LEU A 51 1.75 2.86 5.37
CA LEU A 51 1.80 2.70 6.82
C LEU A 51 2.02 1.22 7.20
N VAL A 52 1.26 0.30 6.61
CA VAL A 52 1.43 -1.15 6.85
C VAL A 52 2.81 -1.63 6.41
N LEU A 53 3.33 -1.10 5.31
CA LEU A 53 4.69 -1.41 4.86
C LEU A 53 5.76 -0.91 5.85
N SER A 54 5.60 0.31 6.38
CA SER A 54 6.51 0.87 7.40
C SER A 54 6.47 0.06 8.69
N ILE A 55 5.29 -0.41 9.10
CA ILE A 55 5.15 -1.34 10.23
C ILE A 55 5.90 -2.64 9.95
N SER A 56 5.71 -3.23 8.77
CA SER A 56 6.43 -4.46 8.37
C SER A 56 7.94 -4.26 8.40
N ASN A 57 8.44 -3.11 7.92
CA ASN A 57 9.86 -2.75 8.02
C ASN A 57 10.33 -2.60 9.46
N GLY A 58 9.54 -1.92 10.30
CA GLY A 58 9.84 -1.75 11.73
C GLY A 58 9.94 -3.08 12.46
N PHE A 59 9.00 -3.99 12.22
CA PHE A 59 9.03 -5.35 12.78
C PHE A 59 10.23 -6.15 12.29
N LEU A 60 10.58 -6.06 11.00
CA LEU A 60 11.75 -6.73 10.46
C LEU A 60 13.03 -6.24 11.14
N LEU A 61 13.19 -4.92 11.32
CA LEU A 61 14.34 -4.34 12.02
C LEU A 61 14.40 -4.75 13.49
N LEU A 62 13.26 -4.72 14.19
CA LEU A 62 13.15 -5.19 15.57
C LEU A 62 13.54 -6.67 15.68
N MET A 63 13.01 -7.49 14.79
CA MET A 63 13.28 -8.92 14.79
C MET A 63 14.73 -9.23 14.46
N ASP A 64 15.33 -8.55 13.49
CA ASP A 64 16.74 -8.76 13.14
C ASP A 64 17.66 -8.40 14.32
N LYS A 65 17.44 -7.22 14.94
CA LYS A 65 18.26 -6.72 16.06
C LYS A 65 18.13 -7.55 17.33
N ILE A 66 16.96 -8.11 17.62
CA ILE A 66 16.67 -8.86 18.86
C ILE A 66 16.67 -10.39 18.59
N SER A 67 16.89 -10.83 17.34
CA SER A 67 16.81 -12.25 16.94
C SER A 67 17.72 -13.18 17.75
N SER A 68 18.89 -12.69 18.15
CA SER A 68 19.86 -13.44 18.96
C SER A 68 19.46 -13.60 20.43
N LYS A 69 18.54 -12.77 20.94
CA LYS A 69 18.08 -12.77 22.34
C LYS A 69 16.66 -13.33 22.50
N LEU A 70 15.92 -13.50 21.41
CA LEU A 70 14.53 -13.94 21.41
C LEU A 70 14.40 -15.46 21.53
N LYS A 71 13.80 -15.92 22.64
CA LYS A 71 13.34 -17.30 22.80
C LYS A 71 12.03 -17.54 22.00
N LYS A 72 11.63 -18.81 21.86
CA LYS A 72 10.41 -19.24 21.14
C LYS A 72 9.14 -18.47 21.57
N ARG A 73 8.92 -18.28 22.88
CA ARG A 73 7.77 -17.52 23.40
C ARG A 73 7.77 -16.05 22.95
N GLY A 74 8.93 -15.38 23.00
CA GLY A 74 9.06 -13.99 22.55
C GLY A 74 8.83 -13.84 21.05
N THR A 75 9.25 -14.83 20.25
CA THR A 75 8.99 -14.84 18.80
C THR A 75 7.49 -14.94 18.50
N ILE A 76 6.75 -15.79 19.24
CA ILE A 76 5.29 -15.92 19.07
C ILE A 76 4.57 -14.62 19.42
N ILE A 77 4.96 -13.96 20.52
CA ILE A 77 4.37 -12.67 20.91
C ILE A 77 4.58 -11.62 19.83
N LEU A 78 5.78 -11.55 19.23
CA LEU A 78 6.06 -10.60 18.15
C LEU A 78 5.22 -10.89 16.90
N ILE A 79 5.02 -12.16 16.53
CA ILE A 79 4.15 -12.55 15.42
C ILE A 79 2.69 -12.12 15.69
N VAL A 80 2.22 -12.34 16.92
CA VAL A 80 0.86 -11.93 17.31
C VAL A 80 0.73 -10.41 17.26
N LEU A 81 1.71 -9.66 17.78
CA LEU A 81 1.72 -8.20 17.73
C LEU A 81 1.75 -7.67 16.29
N GLU A 82 2.54 -8.30 15.41
CA GLU A 82 2.63 -7.99 13.99
C GLU A 82 1.29 -8.13 13.25
N ILE A 83 0.42 -9.04 13.70
CA ILE A 83 -0.94 -9.23 13.14
C ILE A 83 -1.95 -8.28 13.80
N ILE A 84 -1.85 -8.06 15.10
CA ILE A 84 -2.80 -7.24 15.87
C ILE A 84 -2.67 -5.76 15.51
N ILE A 85 -1.46 -5.22 15.38
CA ILE A 85 -1.28 -3.77 15.13
C ILE A 85 -1.99 -3.33 13.84
N PRO A 86 -1.82 -3.98 12.67
CA PRO A 86 -2.56 -3.62 11.47
C PRO A 86 -4.08 -3.74 11.62
N LEU A 87 -4.58 -4.74 12.37
CA LEU A 87 -6.02 -4.87 12.64
C LEU A 87 -6.55 -3.73 13.51
N PHE A 88 -5.78 -3.30 14.52
CA PHE A 88 -6.14 -2.14 15.34
C PHE A 88 -6.24 -0.86 14.51
N LEU A 89 -5.34 -0.67 13.54
CA LEU A 89 -5.40 0.46 12.61
C LEU A 89 -6.63 0.44 11.70
N ILE A 90 -7.10 -0.75 11.29
CA ILE A 90 -8.37 -0.89 10.56
C ILE A 90 -9.54 -0.42 11.45
N CYS A 91 -9.60 -0.87 12.70
CA CYS A 91 -10.64 -0.43 13.65
C CYS A 91 -10.58 1.09 13.87
N TYR A 92 -9.38 1.66 14.04
CA TYR A 92 -9.20 3.11 14.18
C TYR A 92 -9.67 3.87 12.94
N ALA A 93 -9.35 3.38 11.74
CA ALA A 93 -9.80 4.00 10.49
C ALA A 93 -11.32 3.94 10.33
N ILE A 94 -11.98 2.85 10.74
CA ILE A 94 -13.45 2.75 10.77
C ILE A 94 -14.04 3.77 11.73
N TYR A 95 -13.50 3.87 12.96
CA TYR A 95 -13.92 4.88 13.94
C TYR A 95 -13.82 6.30 13.34
N LYS A 96 -12.71 6.61 12.67
CA LYS A 96 -12.49 7.92 12.04
C LYS A 96 -13.48 8.23 10.92
N ILE A 97 -13.91 7.23 10.14
CA ILE A 97 -14.96 7.41 9.13
C ILE A 97 -16.27 7.79 9.82
N ILE A 98 -16.67 7.04 10.86
CA ILE A 98 -17.91 7.27 11.59
C ILE A 98 -17.89 8.66 12.25
N SER A 99 -16.82 9.01 12.95
CA SER A 99 -16.69 10.33 13.59
C SER A 99 -16.67 11.48 12.57
N SER A 100 -16.00 11.29 11.43
CA SER A 100 -15.97 12.32 10.36
C SER A 100 -17.33 12.53 9.68
N TYR A 101 -18.15 11.49 9.62
CA TYR A 101 -19.50 11.58 9.06
C TYR A 101 -20.47 12.29 10.00
N THR A 102 -20.31 12.10 11.32
CA THR A 102 -21.20 12.68 12.34
C THR A 102 -20.86 14.12 12.71
N GLU A 103 -19.60 14.56 12.61
CA GLU A 103 -19.17 15.88 13.07
C GLU A 103 -19.04 16.94 11.96
N ALA A 104 -19.20 16.57 10.68
CA ALA A 104 -19.23 17.48 9.52
C ALA A 104 -18.20 18.65 9.55
N ALA A 105 -17.02 18.41 10.11
CA ALA A 105 -15.96 19.42 10.16
C ALA A 105 -14.61 18.72 10.03
N ALA A 106 -14.03 18.78 8.82
CA ALA A 106 -12.68 18.29 8.59
C ALA A 106 -11.59 19.11 9.32
N VAL A 107 -11.94 20.28 9.90
CA VAL A 107 -10.96 21.31 10.28
C VAL A 107 -11.11 21.84 11.73
N THR A 108 -12.19 21.54 12.47
CA THR A 108 -12.44 22.14 13.80
C THR A 108 -12.41 21.18 14.98
N GLN A 109 -11.47 20.22 15.00
CA GLN A 109 -11.21 19.45 16.22
C GLN A 109 -10.11 20.12 17.06
N THR A 110 -10.47 20.86 18.11
CA THR A 110 -9.48 21.41 19.05
C THR A 110 -9.06 20.34 20.07
N GLY A 111 -7.76 20.10 20.23
CA GLY A 111 -7.22 19.22 21.28
C GLY A 111 -5.98 18.39 20.91
N LEU A 112 -5.49 17.58 21.85
CA LEU A 112 -4.33 16.68 21.66
C LEU A 112 -4.54 15.63 20.57
N TRP A 113 -5.78 15.17 20.38
CA TRP A 113 -6.13 14.18 19.36
C TRP A 113 -5.93 14.69 17.92
N LEU A 114 -6.16 15.98 17.65
CA LEU A 114 -5.87 16.60 16.36
C LEU A 114 -4.37 16.59 16.05
N TRP A 115 -3.51 16.82 17.05
CA TRP A 115 -2.06 16.73 16.87
C TRP A 115 -1.61 15.31 16.54
N PHE A 116 -2.14 14.30 17.24
CA PHE A 116 -1.87 12.90 16.90
C PHE A 116 -2.32 12.55 15.48
N ASP A 117 -3.52 12.98 15.09
CA ASP A 117 -4.05 12.75 13.74
C ASP A 117 -3.24 13.45 12.65
N ASN A 118 -2.80 14.68 12.90
CA ASN A 118 -1.94 15.43 11.98
C ASN A 118 -0.56 14.80 11.87
N ILE A 119 0.04 14.34 12.99
CA ILE A 119 1.32 13.63 12.96
C ILE A 119 1.19 12.32 12.18
N ILE A 120 0.15 11.53 12.42
CA ILE A 120 -0.11 10.28 11.69
C ILE A 120 -0.34 10.56 10.21
N TYR A 121 -1.04 11.65 9.88
CA TYR A 121 -1.31 12.06 8.51
C TYR A 121 -0.04 12.50 7.78
N ILE A 122 0.75 13.41 8.38
CA ILE A 122 2.02 13.90 7.85
C ILE A 122 3.00 12.73 7.72
N TYR A 123 3.13 11.90 8.75
CA TYR A 123 3.96 10.70 8.69
C TYR A 123 3.48 9.75 7.57
N GLY A 124 2.18 9.54 7.43
CA GLY A 124 1.60 8.73 6.37
C GLY A 124 1.98 9.22 4.98
N ILE A 125 1.89 10.54 4.73
CA ILE A 125 2.26 11.15 3.44
C ILE A 125 3.78 11.12 3.22
N ILE A 126 4.58 11.50 4.22
CA ILE A 126 6.04 11.50 4.10
C ILE A 126 6.57 10.07 3.89
N SER A 127 6.07 9.12 4.68
CA SER A 127 6.38 7.69 4.54
C SER A 127 5.99 7.16 3.17
N LEU A 128 4.83 7.57 2.65
CA LEU A 128 4.38 7.26 1.29
C LEU A 128 5.35 7.84 0.25
N LEU A 129 5.63 9.15 0.27
CA LEU A 129 6.52 9.78 -0.71
C LEU A 129 7.89 9.12 -0.74
N LEU A 130 8.47 8.90 0.43
CA LEU A 130 9.77 8.26 0.58
C LEU A 130 9.74 6.82 0.06
N ASN A 131 8.83 5.98 0.57
CA ASN A 131 8.84 4.56 0.27
C ASN A 131 8.24 4.19 -1.09
N LEU A 132 7.36 5.03 -1.65
CA LEU A 132 6.56 4.70 -2.83
C LEU A 132 7.10 5.33 -4.10
N TYR A 133 7.60 6.57 -4.00
CA TYR A 133 8.10 7.30 -5.16
C TYR A 133 9.60 7.56 -5.06
N ILE A 134 10.10 8.24 -4.02
CA ILE A 134 11.50 8.70 -3.95
C ILE A 134 12.49 7.53 -3.95
N ILE A 135 12.39 6.59 -2.99
CA ILE A 135 13.31 5.45 -2.88
C ILE A 135 13.21 4.54 -4.12
N PRO A 136 12.02 4.16 -4.62
CA PRO A 136 11.93 3.28 -5.78
C PRO A 136 12.33 3.97 -7.11
N LEU A 137 12.11 5.27 -7.28
CA LEU A 137 12.61 6.06 -8.42
C LEU A 137 14.14 6.13 -8.41
N ALA A 138 14.73 6.41 -7.24
CA ALA A 138 16.18 6.48 -7.06
C ALA A 138 16.89 5.13 -7.25
N SER A 139 16.20 4.01 -7.01
CA SER A 139 16.77 2.65 -7.09
C SER A 139 16.38 1.85 -8.34
N GLU A 140 15.84 2.51 -9.37
CA GLU A 140 15.40 1.92 -10.66
C GLU A 140 14.37 0.78 -10.53
N GLN A 141 13.58 0.78 -9.45
CA GLN A 141 12.61 -0.30 -9.19
C GLN A 141 11.36 -0.19 -10.06
N PHE A 142 11.04 1.02 -10.55
CA PHE A 142 9.91 1.26 -11.45
C PHE A 142 10.06 0.55 -12.80
N HIS A 143 11.24 0.62 -13.43
CA HIS A 143 11.50 -0.12 -14.67
C HIS A 143 11.45 -1.63 -14.46
N LYS A 144 12.01 -2.14 -13.35
CA LYS A 144 11.94 -3.57 -13.01
C LYS A 144 10.51 -4.05 -12.70
N ALA A 145 9.60 -3.15 -12.34
CA ALA A 145 8.20 -3.46 -12.11
C ALA A 145 7.37 -3.44 -13.42
N ALA A 146 7.72 -2.57 -14.37
CA ALA A 146 7.10 -2.49 -15.70
C ALA A 146 7.64 -3.57 -16.66
N GLU A 147 8.94 -3.84 -16.64
CA GLU A 147 9.56 -4.94 -17.39
C GLU A 147 9.47 -6.24 -16.62
N ILE A 148 8.49 -7.08 -16.96
CA ILE A 148 8.47 -8.49 -16.55
C ILE A 148 9.54 -9.24 -17.37
N SER A 149 10.82 -8.98 -17.11
CA SER A 149 11.92 -9.73 -17.73
C SER A 149 11.95 -11.16 -17.19
N LYS A 150 12.14 -12.15 -18.07
CA LYS A 150 12.34 -13.57 -17.72
C LYS A 150 13.40 -13.74 -16.63
N LEU A 151 14.48 -12.96 -16.67
CA LEU A 151 15.57 -12.99 -15.68
C LEU A 151 15.07 -12.64 -14.25
N SER A 152 14.10 -11.73 -14.13
CA SER A 152 13.50 -11.37 -12.85
C SER A 152 12.70 -12.53 -12.24
N PHE A 153 12.11 -13.37 -13.07
CA PHE A 153 11.35 -14.55 -12.65
C PHE A 153 12.29 -15.63 -12.09
N TRP A 154 13.41 -15.88 -12.76
CA TRP A 154 14.46 -16.77 -12.28
C TRP A 154 15.09 -16.28 -10.97
N LYS A 155 15.41 -14.99 -10.86
CA LYS A 155 15.93 -14.39 -9.62
C LYS A 155 14.94 -14.48 -8.46
N LYS A 156 13.64 -14.30 -8.71
CA LYS A 156 12.57 -14.51 -7.72
C LYS A 156 12.46 -15.97 -7.28
N GLY A 157 12.53 -16.91 -8.23
CA GLY A 157 12.56 -18.35 -7.96
C GLY A 157 13.76 -18.75 -7.08
N ALA A 158 14.97 -18.32 -7.47
CA ALA A 158 16.20 -18.59 -6.72
C ALA A 158 16.16 -17.99 -5.31
N LYS A 159 15.70 -16.75 -5.15
CA LYS A 159 15.52 -16.14 -3.82
C LYS A 159 14.55 -16.93 -2.95
N LYS A 160 13.43 -17.40 -3.51
CA LYS A 160 12.43 -18.18 -2.78
C LYS A 160 13.00 -19.52 -2.29
N VAL A 161 13.76 -20.21 -3.14
CA VAL A 161 14.44 -21.46 -2.79
C VAL A 161 15.50 -21.23 -1.72
N ALA A 162 16.38 -20.23 -1.90
CA ALA A 162 17.42 -19.89 -0.94
C ALA A 162 16.85 -19.53 0.45
N ARG A 163 15.72 -18.79 0.50
CA ARG A 163 15.04 -18.48 1.76
C ARG A 163 14.43 -19.72 2.41
N LYS A 164 13.86 -20.65 1.64
CA LYS A 164 13.33 -21.91 2.18
C LYS A 164 14.43 -22.73 2.84
N ILE A 165 15.59 -22.85 2.18
CA ILE A 165 16.76 -23.56 2.72
C ILE A 165 17.27 -22.88 3.99
N LYS A 166 17.42 -21.54 3.99
CA LYS A 166 17.82 -20.79 5.19
C LYS A 166 16.83 -20.95 6.35
N LYS A 167 15.52 -20.93 6.05
CA LYS A 167 14.47 -21.15 7.04
C LYS A 167 14.58 -22.54 7.67
N GLU A 168 14.70 -23.59 6.85
CA GLU A 168 14.87 -24.96 7.33
C GLU A 168 16.12 -25.07 8.20
N TYR A 169 17.25 -24.52 7.75
CA TYR A 169 18.50 -24.46 8.52
C TYR A 169 18.35 -23.78 9.89
N PHE A 170 17.73 -22.60 9.95
CA PHE A 170 17.51 -21.89 11.22
C PHE A 170 16.50 -22.59 12.12
N SER A 171 15.46 -23.20 11.54
CA SER A 171 14.48 -23.97 12.30
C SER A 171 15.09 -25.22 12.94
N LEU A 172 15.99 -25.92 12.24
CA LEU A 172 16.74 -27.07 12.74
C LEU A 172 17.68 -26.68 13.89
N ARG A 173 18.28 -25.48 13.81
CA ARG A 173 19.09 -24.90 14.89
C ARG A 173 18.27 -24.28 16.04
N LYS A 174 16.93 -24.40 16.01
CA LYS A 174 16.01 -23.80 16.99
C LYS A 174 16.10 -22.27 17.08
N GLU A 175 16.60 -21.62 16.04
CA GLU A 175 16.70 -20.15 15.91
C GLU A 175 15.40 -19.59 15.31
N TYR A 176 14.29 -19.73 16.04
CA TYR A 176 12.94 -19.39 15.57
C TYR A 176 12.78 -17.94 15.10
N ALA A 177 13.45 -16.99 15.75
CA ALA A 177 13.41 -15.58 15.36
C ALA A 177 14.04 -15.35 13.97
N LYS A 178 15.18 -15.99 13.66
CA LYS A 178 15.83 -15.88 12.35
C LYS A 178 15.03 -16.56 11.25
N ALA A 179 14.36 -17.66 11.56
CA ALA A 179 13.42 -18.29 10.63
C ALA A 179 12.24 -17.36 10.30
N GLN A 180 11.67 -16.68 11.31
CA GLN A 180 10.58 -15.73 11.12
C GLN A 180 11.02 -14.46 10.36
N VAL A 181 12.25 -13.98 10.54
CA VAL A 181 12.81 -12.88 9.72
C VAL A 181 12.78 -13.23 8.23
N GLN A 182 13.06 -14.48 7.84
CA GLN A 182 12.98 -14.89 6.43
C GLN A 182 11.53 -14.85 5.90
N ASP A 183 10.55 -15.20 6.74
CA ASP A 183 9.13 -15.13 6.38
C ASP A 183 8.66 -13.67 6.22
N GLN A 184 9.07 -12.80 7.14
CA GLN A 184 8.79 -11.35 7.06
C GLN A 184 9.44 -10.70 5.84
N MET A 185 10.69 -11.04 5.52
CA MET A 185 11.34 -10.59 4.28
C MET A 185 10.55 -11.02 3.04
N ALA A 186 9.98 -12.21 3.04
CA ALA A 186 9.15 -12.68 1.93
C ALA A 186 7.77 -12.02 1.87
N ALA A 187 7.19 -11.63 3.01
CA ALA A 187 5.96 -10.85 3.07
C ALA A 187 6.18 -9.39 2.60
N LYS A 188 7.25 -8.76 3.09
CA LYS A 188 7.70 -7.43 2.67
C LYS A 188 7.94 -7.36 1.16
N ASP A 189 8.67 -8.31 0.58
CA ASP A 189 8.93 -8.31 -0.87
C ASP A 189 7.64 -8.33 -1.70
N ILE A 190 6.58 -9.00 -1.21
CA ILE A 190 5.28 -8.99 -1.89
C ILE A 190 4.58 -7.64 -1.73
N LEU A 191 4.62 -7.05 -0.54
CA LEU A 191 4.11 -5.69 -0.34
C LEU A 191 4.85 -4.67 -1.20
N ASP A 192 6.17 -4.75 -1.30
CA ASP A 192 6.99 -3.91 -2.18
C ASP A 192 6.62 -4.08 -3.66
N LEU A 193 6.33 -5.30 -4.11
CA LEU A 193 5.85 -5.56 -5.47
C LEU A 193 4.48 -4.94 -5.73
N TRP A 194 3.53 -5.11 -4.81
CA TRP A 194 2.20 -4.50 -4.93
C TRP A 194 2.28 -2.99 -4.85
N ARG A 195 3.11 -2.45 -3.96
CA ARG A 195 3.42 -1.02 -3.87
C ARG A 195 3.88 -0.47 -5.22
N ASN A 196 4.88 -1.10 -5.83
CA ASN A 196 5.42 -0.63 -7.11
C ASN A 196 4.35 -0.69 -8.22
N LYS A 197 3.51 -1.73 -8.23
CA LYS A 197 2.36 -1.80 -9.16
C LYS A 197 1.37 -0.67 -8.92
N PHE A 198 1.02 -0.36 -7.67
CA PHE A 198 0.12 0.75 -7.38
C PHE A 198 0.74 2.09 -7.75
N ALA A 199 2.02 2.31 -7.44
CA ALA A 199 2.71 3.54 -7.79
C ALA A 199 2.72 3.81 -9.30
N VAL A 200 2.88 2.78 -10.12
CA VAL A 200 2.81 2.89 -11.59
C VAL A 200 1.37 3.13 -12.07
N ASN A 201 0.41 2.32 -11.62
CA ASN A 201 -0.96 2.39 -12.14
C ASN A 201 -1.72 3.62 -11.64
N LEU A 202 -1.45 4.06 -10.41
CA LEU A 202 -2.07 5.25 -9.82
C LEU A 202 -1.39 6.55 -10.28
N LEU A 203 -0.27 6.49 -11.01
CA LEU A 203 0.38 7.69 -11.53
C LEU A 203 -0.54 8.49 -12.45
N LEU A 204 -1.36 7.82 -13.27
CA LEU A 204 -2.34 8.47 -14.14
C LEU A 204 -3.49 9.09 -13.33
N ILE A 205 -3.99 8.38 -12.32
CA ILE A 205 -5.06 8.89 -11.44
C ILE A 205 -4.53 10.08 -10.62
N LEU A 206 -3.28 10.04 -10.18
CA LEU A 206 -2.58 11.14 -9.53
C LEU A 206 -2.42 12.33 -10.48
N ALA A 207 -2.14 12.10 -11.76
CA ALA A 207 -2.07 13.16 -12.77
C ALA A 207 -3.43 13.85 -12.95
N ILE A 208 -4.51 13.08 -13.03
CA ILE A 208 -5.88 13.61 -13.06
C ILE A 208 -6.17 14.40 -11.78
N GLY A 209 -5.76 13.89 -10.62
CA GLY A 209 -5.95 14.60 -9.37
C GLY A 209 -5.14 15.89 -9.25
N SER A 210 -3.96 15.91 -9.88
CA SER A 210 -3.03 17.05 -9.87
C SER A 210 -3.30 18.01 -11.03
N PHE A 211 -4.49 17.99 -11.64
CA PHE A 211 -4.79 18.85 -12.79
C PHE A 211 -4.75 20.35 -12.45
N LEU A 212 -5.03 20.70 -11.18
CA LEU A 212 -4.80 22.04 -10.65
C LEU A 212 -3.31 22.47 -10.76
N PHE A 213 -2.40 21.49 -10.72
CA PHE A 213 -0.96 21.65 -10.95
C PHE A 213 -0.58 21.08 -12.33
N MET A 214 -1.11 21.67 -13.41
CA MET A 214 -0.97 21.15 -14.78
C MET A 214 0.45 20.72 -15.21
N PRO A 215 1.53 21.46 -14.89
CA PRO A 215 2.88 21.01 -15.22
C PRO A 215 3.25 19.67 -14.58
N ILE A 216 2.80 19.45 -13.33
CA ILE A 216 3.02 18.20 -12.61
C ILE A 216 2.19 17.08 -13.23
N ALA A 217 0.90 17.35 -13.51
CA ALA A 217 0.02 16.40 -14.18
C ALA A 217 0.62 15.94 -15.53
N PHE A 218 1.15 16.88 -16.31
CA PHE A 218 1.82 16.59 -17.58
C PHE A 218 3.03 15.67 -17.43
N ILE A 219 3.91 15.94 -16.44
CA ILE A 219 5.06 15.08 -16.14
C ILE A 219 4.60 13.67 -15.80
N CYS A 220 3.56 13.52 -14.97
CA CYS A 220 3.01 12.22 -14.60
C CYS A 220 2.43 11.46 -15.79
N VAL A 221 1.66 12.13 -16.67
CA VAL A 221 1.08 11.53 -17.88
C VAL A 221 2.19 11.07 -18.83
N LEU A 222 3.18 11.92 -19.13
CA LEU A 222 4.26 11.55 -20.03
C LEU A 222 5.10 10.40 -19.48
N TYR A 223 5.38 10.41 -18.17
CA TYR A 223 6.10 9.31 -17.55
C TYR A 223 5.29 8.00 -17.60
N TRP A 224 3.98 8.06 -17.41
CA TRP A 224 3.09 6.91 -17.55
C TRP A 224 3.08 6.38 -19.00
N LEU A 225 2.94 7.27 -20.00
CA LEU A 225 3.02 6.93 -21.42
C LEU A 225 4.38 6.32 -21.77
N HIS A 226 5.47 6.81 -21.19
CA HIS A 226 6.80 6.25 -21.38
C HIS A 226 6.87 4.80 -20.88
N LEU A 227 6.33 4.53 -19.68
CA LEU A 227 6.35 3.19 -19.09
C LEU A 227 5.53 2.16 -19.88
N TYR A 228 4.37 2.54 -20.42
CA TYR A 228 3.45 1.59 -21.08
C TYR A 228 3.55 1.56 -22.60
N ILE A 229 3.71 2.72 -23.24
CA ILE A 229 3.65 2.86 -24.70
C ILE A 229 5.05 2.97 -25.30
N PHE A 230 5.91 3.82 -24.72
CA PHE A 230 7.26 4.06 -25.23
C PHE A 230 8.34 3.23 -24.52
N TYR A 231 7.99 2.02 -24.06
CA TYR A 231 8.88 1.16 -23.26
C TYR A 231 10.24 0.85 -23.92
N ARG A 232 10.35 1.01 -25.25
CA ARG A 232 11.60 0.79 -26.02
C ARG A 232 12.58 1.98 -25.97
N LEU A 233 12.14 3.17 -25.56
CA LEU A 233 13.02 4.33 -25.37
C LEU A 233 13.69 4.24 -23.99
N GLN A 234 15.02 4.35 -23.95
CA GLN A 234 15.74 4.46 -22.69
C GLN A 234 15.32 5.75 -21.97
N MET A 235 14.89 5.60 -20.72
CA MET A 235 14.46 6.73 -19.90
C MET A 235 15.65 7.58 -19.48
N ARG A 236 15.56 8.89 -19.74
CA ARG A 236 16.65 9.82 -19.44
C ARG A 236 16.67 10.18 -17.96
N LEU A 237 17.87 10.47 -17.44
CA LEU A 237 18.04 10.90 -16.04
C LEU A 237 17.23 12.15 -15.71
N TRP A 238 17.10 13.09 -16.65
CA TRP A 238 16.34 14.33 -16.45
C TRP A 238 14.83 14.10 -16.28
N GLU A 239 14.23 13.13 -17.01
CA GLU A 239 12.82 12.77 -16.85
C GLU A 239 12.54 12.16 -15.48
N LYS A 240 13.46 11.30 -15.01
CA LYS A 240 13.41 10.74 -13.65
C LYS A 240 13.55 11.84 -12.60
N ALA A 241 14.47 12.79 -12.79
CA ALA A 241 14.68 13.91 -11.88
C ALA A 241 13.46 14.84 -11.82
N LEU A 242 12.86 15.18 -12.96
CA LEU A 242 11.66 16.02 -13.03
C LEU A 242 10.45 15.34 -12.38
N LEU A 243 10.26 14.03 -12.61
CA LEU A 243 9.22 13.30 -11.91
C LEU A 243 9.47 13.31 -10.40
N LEU A 244 10.71 13.06 -9.95
CA LEU A 244 11.04 13.04 -8.53
C LEU A 244 10.78 14.39 -7.87
N ILE A 245 11.13 15.50 -8.53
CA ILE A 245 10.80 16.86 -8.08
C ILE A 245 9.28 17.06 -8.04
N GLY A 246 8.55 16.63 -9.07
CA GLY A 246 7.08 16.68 -9.11
C GLY A 246 6.44 15.90 -7.97
N MET A 247 6.96 14.73 -7.62
CA MET A 247 6.49 13.92 -6.50
C MET A 247 6.75 14.58 -5.16
N ILE A 248 7.93 15.20 -4.97
CA ILE A 248 8.24 15.98 -3.76
C ILE A 248 7.24 17.15 -3.64
N TRP A 249 6.97 17.84 -4.75
CA TRP A 249 5.99 18.94 -4.78
C TRP A 249 4.57 18.48 -4.43
N ILE A 250 4.10 17.39 -5.03
CA ILE A 250 2.82 16.74 -4.68
C ILE A 250 2.75 16.46 -3.18
N GLY A 251 3.85 15.94 -2.65
CA GLY A 251 3.97 15.65 -1.23
C GLY A 251 3.85 16.87 -0.34
N LEU A 252 4.56 17.92 -0.70
CA LEU A 252 4.56 19.19 0.00
C LEU A 252 3.16 19.84 -0.05
N ILE A 253 2.49 19.79 -1.19
CA ILE A 253 1.10 20.25 -1.35
C ILE A 253 0.17 19.42 -0.45
N ALA A 254 0.24 18.09 -0.49
CA ALA A 254 -0.62 17.23 0.32
C ALA A 254 -0.45 17.44 1.84
N VAL A 255 0.76 17.80 2.27
CA VAL A 255 1.07 18.11 3.67
C VAL A 255 0.67 19.52 4.07
N LEU A 256 1.01 20.54 3.28
CA LEU A 256 0.84 21.94 3.68
C LEU A 256 -0.58 22.45 3.44
N LEU A 257 -1.24 22.01 2.37
CA LEU A 257 -2.50 22.62 1.93
C LEU A 257 -3.65 22.53 2.94
N PRO A 258 -3.79 21.45 3.75
CA PRO A 258 -4.76 21.42 4.85
C PRO A 258 -4.52 22.45 5.96
N PHE A 259 -3.33 23.06 6.01
CA PHE A 259 -2.95 24.08 7.00
C PHE A 259 -2.89 25.50 6.42
N LEU A 260 -3.18 25.67 5.13
CA LEU A 260 -3.12 26.97 4.46
C LEU A 260 -4.51 27.63 4.45
N SER A 261 -4.64 28.73 5.18
CA SER A 261 -5.85 29.58 5.23
C SER A 261 -5.75 30.73 4.22
N PHE A 262 -5.67 30.39 2.92
CA PHE A 262 -5.74 31.40 1.85
C PHE A 262 -7.16 31.45 1.28
N PRO A 263 -7.70 32.62 0.90
CA PRO A 263 -9.08 32.75 0.41
C PRO A 263 -9.42 31.79 -0.75
N TYR A 264 -8.53 31.67 -1.73
CA TYR A 264 -8.68 30.72 -2.84
C TYR A 264 -8.68 29.24 -2.40
N VAL A 265 -7.96 28.92 -1.32
CA VAL A 265 -7.88 27.55 -0.78
C VAL A 265 -9.13 27.24 0.04
N GLU A 266 -9.68 28.22 0.75
CA GLU A 266 -10.95 28.12 1.48
C GLU A 266 -12.13 27.85 0.54
N ASP A 267 -12.18 28.51 -0.62
CA ASP A 267 -13.20 28.25 -1.64
C ASP A 267 -13.13 26.81 -2.15
N ILE A 268 -11.92 26.29 -2.42
CA ILE A 268 -11.71 24.89 -2.81
C ILE A 268 -12.19 23.95 -1.69
N TRP A 269 -11.79 24.21 -0.45
CA TRP A 269 -12.16 23.40 0.71
C TRP A 269 -13.66 23.36 0.93
N SER A 270 -14.34 24.51 0.84
CA SER A 270 -15.80 24.60 1.02
C SER A 270 -16.59 23.70 0.06
N MET A 271 -16.07 23.49 -1.16
CA MET A 271 -16.71 22.65 -2.17
C MET A 271 -16.44 21.16 -2.00
N ILE A 272 -15.25 20.79 -1.49
CA ILE A 272 -14.85 19.39 -1.33
C ILE A 272 -15.14 18.82 0.06
N ASP A 273 -15.29 19.67 1.08
CA ASP A 273 -15.52 19.29 2.47
C ASP A 273 -16.70 18.31 2.66
N PRO A 274 -17.88 18.50 2.01
CA PRO A 274 -18.98 17.54 2.11
C PRO A 274 -18.64 16.13 1.62
N TYR A 275 -17.64 16.01 0.76
CA TYR A 275 -17.20 14.74 0.19
C TYR A 275 -15.91 14.22 0.83
N PHE A 276 -15.27 14.97 1.72
CA PHE A 276 -13.95 14.63 2.24
C PHE A 276 -13.94 13.34 3.09
N TRP A 277 -15.08 12.94 3.66
CA TRP A 277 -15.23 11.64 4.35
C TRP A 277 -14.82 10.44 3.46
N SER A 278 -15.04 10.54 2.15
CA SER A 278 -14.67 9.50 1.17
C SER A 278 -13.14 9.28 1.09
N VAL A 279 -12.35 10.29 1.45
CA VAL A 279 -10.88 10.19 1.58
C VAL A 279 -10.49 9.23 2.70
N ASN A 280 -11.21 9.24 3.82
CA ASN A 280 -10.99 8.30 4.93
C ASN A 280 -11.38 6.87 4.54
N VAL A 281 -12.38 6.69 3.67
CA VAL A 281 -12.73 5.38 3.10
C VAL A 281 -11.57 4.82 2.27
N LEU A 282 -10.96 5.64 1.40
CA LEU A 282 -9.82 5.16 0.61
C LEU A 282 -8.59 4.84 1.48
N TYR A 283 -8.38 5.58 2.56
CA TYR A 283 -7.36 5.24 3.56
C TYR A 283 -7.62 3.86 4.18
N LEU A 284 -8.86 3.58 4.60
CA LEU A 284 -9.27 2.28 5.13
C LEU A 284 -9.06 1.17 4.10
N VAL A 285 -9.43 1.40 2.84
CA VAL A 285 -9.20 0.44 1.74
C VAL A 285 -7.71 0.15 1.58
N GLY A 286 -6.86 1.18 1.62
CA GLY A 286 -5.40 1.04 1.56
C GLY A 286 -4.83 0.17 2.68
N ILE A 287 -5.18 0.47 3.94
CA ILE A 287 -4.75 -0.32 5.10
C ILE A 287 -5.26 -1.76 5.01
N SER A 288 -6.56 -1.93 4.71
CA SER A 288 -7.21 -3.24 4.68
C SER A 288 -6.58 -4.13 3.60
N PHE A 289 -6.34 -3.58 2.42
CA PHE A 289 -5.72 -4.30 1.31
C PHE A 289 -4.27 -4.71 1.63
N ALA A 290 -3.47 -3.79 2.16
CA ALA A 290 -2.08 -4.10 2.57
C ALA A 290 -2.05 -5.15 3.69
N THR A 291 -2.88 -4.98 4.70
CA THR A 291 -3.04 -5.92 5.83
C THR A 291 -3.45 -7.30 5.34
N PHE A 292 -4.42 -7.39 4.44
CA PHE A 292 -4.86 -8.65 3.86
C PHE A 292 -3.73 -9.36 3.12
N ILE A 293 -2.99 -8.67 2.25
CA ILE A 293 -1.85 -9.25 1.52
C ILE A 293 -0.78 -9.76 2.50
N PHE A 294 -0.46 -8.94 3.49
CA PHE A 294 0.58 -9.21 4.46
C PHE A 294 0.25 -10.43 5.33
N ILE A 295 -0.91 -10.42 5.99
CA ILE A 295 -1.39 -11.52 6.84
C ILE A 295 -1.52 -12.80 6.02
N ARG A 296 -2.16 -12.73 4.84
CA ARG A 296 -2.30 -13.91 3.97
C ARG A 296 -0.95 -14.51 3.60
N LYS A 297 0.07 -13.68 3.39
CA LYS A 297 1.42 -14.17 3.06
C LYS A 297 2.11 -14.80 4.27
N ILE A 298 2.06 -14.16 5.44
CA ILE A 298 2.64 -14.70 6.68
C ILE A 298 1.99 -16.03 7.05
N LEU A 299 0.65 -16.11 7.05
CA LEU A 299 -0.08 -17.34 7.37
C LEU A 299 0.28 -18.48 6.41
N ASN A 300 0.32 -18.22 5.10
CA ASN A 300 0.72 -19.22 4.11
C ASN A 300 2.16 -19.71 4.33
N LEU A 301 3.08 -18.84 4.75
CA LEU A 301 4.49 -19.20 5.02
C LEU A 301 4.66 -19.99 6.31
N GLN A 302 3.79 -19.77 7.29
CA GLN A 302 3.73 -20.52 8.55
C GLN A 302 3.00 -21.88 8.41
N GLY A 303 2.59 -22.26 7.20
CA GLY A 303 1.92 -23.54 6.91
C GLY A 303 0.39 -23.50 7.07
N PHE A 304 -0.19 -22.37 7.46
CA PHE A 304 -1.64 -22.13 7.40
C PHE A 304 -2.03 -21.70 5.98
N THR A 305 -2.05 -22.66 5.06
CA THR A 305 -2.68 -22.42 3.76
C THR A 305 -4.20 -22.43 3.89
N ILE A 306 -4.90 -21.51 3.24
CA ILE A 306 -6.38 -21.50 3.17
C ILE A 306 -6.90 -22.86 2.66
N THR A 307 -6.15 -23.50 1.77
CA THR A 307 -6.41 -24.86 1.30
C THR A 307 -6.22 -25.92 2.40
N GLY A 308 -5.18 -25.81 3.23
CA GLY A 308 -4.96 -26.67 4.39
C GLY A 308 -6.01 -26.51 5.50
N LEU A 309 -6.53 -25.29 5.69
CA LEU A 309 -7.67 -25.04 6.59
C LEU A 309 -8.97 -25.63 6.05
N LYS A 310 -9.24 -25.49 4.74
CA LYS A 310 -10.38 -26.15 4.09
C LYS A 310 -10.26 -27.68 4.12
N MET A 311 -9.06 -28.23 3.96
CA MET A 311 -8.79 -29.68 4.08
C MET A 311 -9.01 -30.14 5.53
N LYS A 312 -8.47 -29.44 6.53
CA LYS A 312 -8.73 -29.76 7.95
C LYS A 312 -10.21 -29.64 8.34
N GLN A 313 -10.94 -28.70 7.76
CA GLN A 313 -12.39 -28.61 7.96
C GLN A 313 -13.12 -29.78 7.28
N LYS A 314 -12.69 -30.20 6.09
CA LYS A 314 -13.21 -31.40 5.42
C LYS A 314 -12.87 -32.67 6.22
N ASP A 315 -11.65 -32.83 6.71
CA ASP A 315 -11.23 -33.99 7.52
C ASP A 315 -12.01 -34.06 8.84
N LYS A 316 -12.24 -32.91 9.51
CA LYS A 316 -13.12 -32.85 10.69
C LYS A 316 -14.57 -33.24 10.35
N LYS A 317 -15.05 -32.88 9.15
CA LYS A 317 -16.39 -33.25 8.70
C LYS A 317 -16.49 -34.73 8.33
N ILE A 318 -15.44 -35.30 7.74
CA ILE A 318 -15.34 -36.74 7.43
C ILE A 318 -15.30 -37.55 8.73
N LYS A 319 -14.46 -37.17 9.71
CA LYS A 319 -14.44 -37.86 11.01
C LYS A 319 -15.78 -37.86 11.73
N LYS A 320 -16.50 -36.73 11.72
CA LYS A 320 -17.87 -36.69 12.28
C LYS A 320 -18.84 -37.63 11.56
N LEU A 321 -18.73 -37.74 10.24
CA LEU A 321 -19.57 -38.64 9.45
C LEU A 321 -19.20 -40.11 9.67
N GLU A 322 -17.93 -40.42 9.92
CA GLU A 322 -17.48 -41.77 10.30
C GLU A 322 -17.99 -42.15 11.69
N GLU A 323 -17.89 -41.26 12.68
CA GLU A 323 -18.44 -41.45 14.03
C GLU A 323 -19.97 -41.64 14.00
N GLU A 324 -20.70 -40.84 13.22
CA GLU A 324 -22.15 -40.99 13.03
C GLU A 324 -22.51 -42.33 12.35
N LYS A 325 -21.68 -42.80 11.41
CA LYS A 325 -21.88 -44.09 10.74
C LYS A 325 -21.65 -45.26 11.68
N GLU A 326 -20.60 -45.23 12.51
CA GLU A 326 -20.33 -46.25 13.52
C GLU A 326 -21.46 -46.33 14.55
N GLU A 327 -21.97 -45.19 15.03
CA GLU A 327 -23.13 -45.16 15.93
C GLU A 327 -24.38 -45.77 15.28
N LEU A 328 -24.63 -45.50 14.00
CA LEU A 328 -25.76 -46.05 13.26
C LEU A 328 -25.63 -47.56 13.04
N GLU A 329 -24.42 -48.05 12.77
CA GLU A 329 -24.13 -49.49 12.64
C GLU A 329 -24.30 -50.22 13.99
N GLU A 330 -23.88 -49.62 15.10
CA GLU A 330 -24.12 -50.17 16.44
C GLU A 330 -25.63 -50.21 16.77
N LYS A 331 -26.36 -49.13 16.48
CA LYS A 331 -27.83 -49.09 16.66
C LYS A 331 -28.55 -50.13 15.80
N LEU A 332 -28.09 -50.39 14.57
CA LEU A 332 -28.63 -51.44 13.70
C LEU A 332 -28.33 -52.85 14.24
N LYS A 333 -27.11 -53.10 14.74
CA LYS A 333 -26.76 -54.39 15.36
C LYS A 333 -27.58 -54.67 16.60
N GLN A 334 -27.76 -53.67 17.48
CA GLN A 334 -28.62 -53.80 18.67
C GLN A 334 -30.09 -54.02 18.31
N LYS A 335 -30.57 -53.42 17.22
CA LYS A 335 -31.94 -53.61 16.74
C LYS A 335 -32.16 -55.01 16.14
N ASN A 336 -31.17 -55.55 15.45
CA ASN A 336 -31.22 -56.90 14.88
C ASN A 336 -30.94 -58.02 15.89
N SER A 337 -30.33 -57.72 17.04
CA SER A 337 -30.15 -58.69 18.14
C SER A 337 -31.37 -58.81 19.07
N ASN A 338 -32.34 -57.90 18.94
CA ASN A 338 -33.59 -57.87 19.72
C ASN A 338 -34.81 -58.39 18.93
N VAL A 339 -34.56 -58.99 17.76
CA VAL A 339 -35.52 -59.77 16.95
C VAL A 339 -35.05 -61.21 16.98
#